data_AF-A0A645F452-F1
#
_entry.id   AF-A0A645F452-F1
#
_cell.length_a   1.000
_cell.length_b   1.000
_cell.length_c   1.000
_cell.angle_alpha   90.00
_cell.angle_beta   90.00
_cell.angle_gamma   90.00
#
_symmetry.space_group_name_H-M   'P 1'
#
loop_
_entity.id
_entity.type
_entity.pdbx_description
1 polymer ?
#
loop_
_entity_poly.entity_id
_entity_poly.type
_entity_poly.pdbx_seq_one_letter_code
_entity_poly.pdbx_strand_id
1 'polypeptide(L)'
;MNKHRMGEELLVPANQKVQGEVSVLAVDKIKSVVVFKNNEVLIEKTPDGNAIDFTFEDTQRNETDTYYVRVEQVDDHRAWSSPIWVDQK
;
A
#
# COMPACT_ATOMS: atom_id res chain seq x y z
N MET A 1 -14.29 -7.84 6.01
CA MET A 1 -13.11 -7.42 5.26
C MET A 1 -13.60 -6.59 4.09
N ASN A 2 -13.41 -5.28 4.13
CA ASN A 2 -13.97 -4.36 3.16
C ASN A 2 -13.14 -4.50 1.87
N LYS A 3 -13.69 -5.20 0.86
CA LYS A 3 -12.99 -5.62 -0.36
C LYS A 3 -12.91 -4.48 -1.38
N HIS A 4 -11.94 -3.59 -1.21
CA HIS A 4 -11.73 -2.43 -2.06
C HIS A 4 -10.47 -2.56 -2.90
N ARG A 5 -10.50 -2.09 -4.14
CA ARG A 5 -9.36 -2.15 -5.07
C ARG A 5 -8.65 -0.79 -5.15
N MET A 6 -7.42 -0.81 -5.67
CA MET A 6 -6.62 0.39 -5.92
C MET A 6 -7.36 1.36 -6.86
N GLY A 7 -7.34 2.66 -6.56
CA GLY A 7 -8.09 3.69 -7.30
C GLY A 7 -9.48 4.01 -6.74
N GLU A 8 -9.81 3.56 -5.53
CA GLU A 8 -11.10 3.82 -4.88
C GLU A 8 -11.01 4.86 -3.75
N GLU A 9 -12.13 5.52 -3.47
CA GLU A 9 -12.35 6.38 -2.30
C GLU A 9 -13.18 5.63 -1.25
N LEU A 10 -12.74 5.64 0.01
CA LEU A 10 -13.33 4.88 1.10
C LEU A 10 -13.73 5.79 2.24
N LEU A 11 -14.96 5.64 2.74
CA LEU A 11 -15.41 6.25 3.99
C LEU A 11 -15.28 5.26 5.13
N VAL A 12 -14.42 5.57 6.10
CA VAL A 12 -14.15 4.71 7.27
C VAL A 12 -14.45 5.50 8.55
N PRO A 13 -15.23 4.96 9.52
CA PRO A 13 -15.46 5.63 10.79
C PRO A 13 -14.16 6.00 11.50
N ALA A 14 -14.08 7.18 12.11
CA ALA A 14 -12.85 7.71 12.72
C ALA A 14 -12.15 6.76 13.72
N ASN A 15 -12.92 5.91 14.42
CA ASN A 15 -12.40 4.95 15.41
C ASN A 15 -12.07 3.56 14.84
N GLN A 16 -12.11 3.38 13.52
CA GLN A 16 -11.83 2.10 12.89
C GLN A 16 -10.45 2.11 12.22
N LYS A 17 -9.65 1.08 12.53
CA LYS A 17 -8.36 0.83 11.88
C LYS A 17 -8.52 0.51 10.40
N VAL A 18 -7.55 0.93 9.60
CA VAL A 18 -7.47 0.54 8.19
C VAL A 18 -6.61 -0.71 8.09
N GLN A 19 -7.12 -1.71 7.37
CA GLN A 19 -6.39 -2.93 7.04
C GLN A 19 -6.20 -2.98 5.53
N GLY A 20 -4.96 -3.14 5.10
CA GLY A 20 -4.60 -3.27 3.69
C GLY A 20 -3.99 -4.63 3.39
N GLU A 21 -4.21 -5.10 2.16
CA GLU A 21 -3.59 -6.28 1.60
C GLU A 21 -2.80 -5.86 0.37
N VAL A 22 -1.55 -6.30 0.27
CA VAL A 22 -0.63 -5.97 -0.81
C VAL A 22 -0.16 -7.27 -1.43
N SER A 23 -0.40 -7.41 -2.72
CA SER A 23 0.08 -8.50 -3.56
C SER A 23 0.89 -7.93 -4.70
N VAL A 24 2.15 -8.35 -4.83
CA VAL A 24 3.07 -7.92 -5.86
C VAL A 24 3.62 -9.12 -6.60
N LEU A 25 3.61 -9.04 -7.93
CA LEU A 25 4.31 -9.94 -8.83
C LEU A 25 5.07 -9.09 -9.85
N ALA A 26 6.39 -9.28 -9.89
CA ALA A 26 7.29 -8.58 -10.80
C ALA A 26 7.90 -9.55 -11.82
N VAL A 27 8.41 -9.00 -12.91
CA VAL A 27 9.07 -9.78 -13.98
C VAL A 27 10.41 -10.35 -13.52
N ASP A 28 11.12 -9.60 -12.69
CA ASP A 28 12.44 -9.92 -12.13
C ASP A 28 12.44 -9.67 -10.61
N LYS A 29 13.55 -9.98 -9.94
CA LYS A 29 13.74 -9.79 -8.50
C LYS A 29 13.35 -8.39 -8.06
N ILE A 30 12.59 -8.35 -6.98
CA ILE A 30 12.17 -7.13 -6.33
C ILE A 30 13.31 -6.66 -5.43
N LYS A 31 13.68 -5.39 -5.60
CA LYS A 31 14.61 -4.67 -4.72
C LYS A 31 13.88 -4.14 -3.50
N SER A 32 12.72 -3.49 -3.69
CA SER A 32 11.89 -3.00 -2.59
C SER A 32 10.40 -2.92 -2.96
N VAL A 33 9.55 -3.14 -1.96
CA VAL A 33 8.12 -2.78 -1.99
C VAL A 33 7.87 -1.79 -0.85
N VAL A 34 7.31 -0.63 -1.18
CA VAL A 34 7.07 0.45 -0.22
C VAL A 34 5.59 0.81 -0.24
N VAL A 35 4.92 0.74 0.90
CA VAL A 35 3.59 1.31 1.12
C VAL A 35 3.77 2.74 1.61
N PHE A 36 3.20 3.68 0.88
CA PHE A 36 3.16 5.08 1.24
C PHE A 36 1.83 5.42 1.90
N LYS A 37 1.88 6.32 2.88
CA LYS A 37 0.74 7.01 3.45
C LYS A 37 1.03 8.50 3.39
N ASN A 38 0.19 9.28 2.70
CA ASN A 38 0.36 10.74 2.57
C ASN A 38 1.77 11.15 2.12
N ASN A 39 2.33 10.39 1.16
CA ASN A 39 3.68 10.55 0.61
C ASN A 39 4.83 10.21 1.58
N GLU A 40 4.53 9.73 2.78
CA GLU A 40 5.51 9.21 3.73
C GLU A 40 5.57 7.67 3.69
N VAL A 41 6.72 7.11 4.04
CA VAL A 41 6.90 5.65 4.10
C VAL A 41 6.16 5.10 5.32
N LEU A 42 5.13 4.30 5.08
CA LEU A 42 4.43 3.55 6.13
C LEU A 42 5.14 2.22 6.40
N ILE A 43 5.42 1.46 5.35
CA ILE A 43 6.08 0.14 5.40
C ILE A 43 7.04 0.00 4.22
N GLU A 44 8.20 -0.60 4.48
CA GLU A 44 9.13 -1.04 3.45
C GLU A 44 9.47 -2.53 3.63
N LYS A 45 9.51 -3.27 2.52
CA LYS A 45 9.85 -4.69 2.45
C LYS A 45 10.86 -4.94 1.34
N THR A 46 11.82 -5.82 1.60
CA THR A 46 12.82 -6.29 0.64
C THR A 46 12.73 -7.82 0.52
N PRO A 47 11.78 -8.37 -0.26
CA PRO A 47 11.62 -9.81 -0.39
C PRO A 47 12.80 -10.45 -1.14
N ASP A 48 13.10 -11.71 -0.82
CA ASP A 48 14.01 -12.53 -1.63
C ASP A 48 13.22 -13.25 -2.72
N GLY A 49 13.03 -12.57 -3.86
CA GLY A 49 12.28 -13.11 -4.99
C GLY A 49 11.62 -12.04 -5.85
N ASN A 50 10.73 -12.46 -6.75
CA ASN A 50 9.96 -11.58 -7.63
C ASN A 50 8.48 -11.46 -7.23
N ALA A 51 8.08 -12.01 -6.08
CA ALA A 51 6.72 -11.93 -5.57
C ALA A 51 6.70 -11.75 -4.06
N ILE A 52 5.69 -11.03 -3.56
CA ILE A 52 5.42 -10.90 -2.12
C ILE A 52 3.94 -10.61 -1.91
N ASP A 53 3.35 -11.29 -0.92
CA ASP A 53 2.03 -11.01 -0.37
C ASP A 53 2.17 -10.65 1.11
N PHE A 54 1.56 -9.55 1.53
CA PHE A 54 1.53 -9.17 2.95
C PHE A 54 0.32 -8.30 3.28
N THR A 55 -0.02 -8.26 4.57
CA THR A 55 -1.04 -7.36 5.10
C THR A 55 -0.41 -6.31 6.00
N PHE A 56 -1.11 -5.19 6.16
CA PHE A 56 -0.75 -4.16 7.11
C PHE A 56 -1.97 -3.59 7.83
N GLU A 57 -1.70 -2.96 8.97
CA GLU A 57 -2.70 -2.28 9.77
C GLU A 57 -2.22 -0.87 10.09
N ASP A 58 -3.11 0.11 9.92
CA ASP A 58 -2.88 1.51 10.26
C ASP A 58 -3.92 1.96 11.29
N THR A 59 -3.42 2.31 12.48
CA THR A 59 -4.22 2.74 13.62
C THR A 59 -4.20 4.26 13.82
N GLN A 60 -3.27 4.97 13.19
CA GLN A 60 -3.20 6.43 13.24
C GLN A 60 -3.91 6.94 12.00
N ARG A 61 -4.95 7.76 12.13
CA ARG A 61 -5.79 8.16 10.99
C ARG A 61 -5.96 9.67 10.96
N ASN A 62 -5.83 10.28 9.79
CA ASN A 62 -6.17 11.68 9.56
C ASN A 62 -7.58 11.80 8.98
N GLU A 63 -8.08 13.04 8.85
CA GLU A 63 -9.36 13.32 8.19
C GLU A 63 -9.43 12.69 6.79
N THR A 64 -8.35 12.81 6.02
CA THR A 64 -8.14 12.11 4.75
C THR A 64 -6.75 11.53 4.72
N ASP A 65 -6.64 10.23 4.44
CA ASP A 65 -5.37 9.56 4.20
C ASP A 65 -5.33 8.98 2.78
N THR A 66 -4.18 9.07 2.13
CA THR A 66 -3.94 8.46 0.81
C THR A 66 -2.90 7.37 0.91
N TYR A 67 -3.20 6.19 0.38
CA TYR A 67 -2.30 5.03 0.35
C TYR A 67 -1.98 4.61 -1.07
N TYR A 68 -0.71 4.31 -1.33
CA TYR A 68 -0.29 3.71 -2.59
C TYR A 68 0.97 2.88 -2.38
N VAL A 69 1.29 2.02 -3.35
CA VAL A 69 2.42 1.12 -3.28
C VAL A 69 3.38 1.45 -4.41
N ARG A 70 4.68 1.47 -4.11
CA ARG A 70 5.74 1.45 -5.11
C ARG A 70 6.48 0.13 -5.05
N VAL A 71 6.78 -0.43 -6.22
CA VAL A 71 7.67 -1.57 -6.38
C VAL A 71 8.89 -1.11 -7.15
N GLU A 72 10.07 -1.49 -6.71
CA GLU A 72 11.33 -1.30 -7.42
C GLU A 72 11.99 -2.66 -7.63
N GLN A 73 12.40 -2.93 -8.86
CA GLN A 73 13.14 -4.13 -9.23
C GLN A 73 14.66 -3.90 -9.10
N VAL A 74 15.45 -4.97 -9.16
CA VAL A 74 16.92 -4.90 -9.05
C VAL A 74 17.60 -4.16 -10.21
N ASP A 75 16.90 -4.00 -11.33
CA ASP A 75 17.32 -3.23 -12.52
C ASP A 75 16.83 -1.77 -12.49
N ASP A 76 16.38 -1.30 -11.32
CA ASP A 76 15.87 0.04 -11.05
C ASP A 76 14.56 0.41 -11.78
N HIS A 77 13.90 -0.54 -12.46
CA HIS A 77 12.53 -0.33 -12.94
C HIS A 77 11.55 -0.18 -11.77
N ARG A 78 10.57 0.71 -11.95
CA ARG A 78 9.60 1.07 -10.92
C ARG A 78 8.17 1.01 -11.45
N ALA A 79 7.28 0.53 -10.59
CA ALA A 79 5.84 0.57 -10.80
C ALA A 79 5.15 1.16 -9.56
N TRP A 80 4.02 1.83 -9.80
CA TRP A 80 3.15 2.36 -8.76
C TRP A 80 1.76 1.80 -8.93
N SER A 81 1.09 1.51 -7.82
CA SER A 81 -0.34 1.29 -7.84
C SER A 81 -1.10 2.61 -7.88
N SER A 82 -2.35 2.56 -8.35
CA SER A 82 -3.28 3.68 -8.18
C SER A 82 -3.49 3.96 -6.68
N PRO A 83 -3.58 5.23 -6.27
CA PRO A 83 -3.85 5.55 -4.87
C PRO A 83 -5.23 5.09 -4.42
N ILE A 84 -5.37 4.84 -3.12
CA ILE A 84 -6.63 4.70 -2.40
C ILE A 84 -6.74 5.89 -1.46
N TRP A 85 -7.85 6.60 -1.53
CA TRP A 85 -8.18 7.66 -0.57
C TRP A 85 -9.11 7.10 0.49
N VAL A 86 -8.84 7.42 1.74
CA VAL A 86 -9.65 6.97 2.87
C VAL A 86 -9.97 8.18 3.73
N ASP A 87 -11.24 8.58 3.68
CA ASP A 87 -11.79 9.67 4.45
C ASP A 87 -12.39 9.16 5.77
N GLN A 88 -12.19 9.91 6.84
CA GLN A 88 -12.90 9.71 8.09
C GLN A 88 -14.34 10.16 7.96
N LYS A 89 -15.26 9.31 8.41
CA LYS A 89 -16.67 9.66 8.61
C LYS A 89 -16.93 10.10 10.05
#